data_AF-A0A7X9GLL0-F1
#
_entry.id   AF-A0A7X9GLL0-F1
#
_cell.length_a   1.000
_cell.length_b   1.000
_cell.length_c   1.000
_cell.angle_alpha   90.00
_cell.angle_beta   90.00
_cell.angle_gamma   90.00
#
_symmetry.space_group_name_H-M   'P 1'
#
loop_
_entity.id
_entity.type
_entity.pdbx_description
1 polymer ?
#
loop_
_entity_poly.entity_id
_entity_poly.type
_entity_poly.pdbx_seq_one_letter_code
_entity_poly.pdbx_strand_id
1 'polypeptide(L)'
;MKNQKYRLIIITGLLVFCAFLILNFSTALAPVLSPLSSNLPSGLLNLSEACHIDGEVYEVKDAEGNLVTKMSRRVSVGDEILTGNGKHYKVTRVNGKNAIADFKGLDNDFIAWQVYFANQAIPVTNQESPNKIAIYHTHSEESYIPSDGTESIPGEGGIFKVGNVLREKLEAQGVEVVHAQSAHEPRDSNSYNRSRRTATELLRENPAALIDVHRDGVPDPDFYSKEIDGEGVTQIRLVVGRQNPKQAANEEFAKQIMAVVNENTPGLVKEIFY
;
A
#
# COMPACT_ATOMS: atom_id res chain seq x y z
N MET A 1 21.21 -13.65 -24.25
CA MET A 1 21.37 -12.17 -24.27
C MET A 1 20.08 -11.39 -23.98
N LYS A 2 18.87 -11.87 -24.34
CA LYS A 2 17.60 -11.21 -23.95
C LYS A 2 17.32 -11.30 -22.43
N ASN A 3 17.41 -12.48 -21.83
CA ASN A 3 17.11 -12.71 -20.39
C ASN A 3 18.00 -11.95 -19.38
N GLN A 4 19.15 -11.43 -19.82
CA GLN A 4 20.05 -10.65 -18.96
C GLN A 4 19.67 -9.17 -18.91
N LYS A 5 19.00 -8.66 -19.95
CA LYS A 5 18.43 -7.31 -19.97
C LYS A 5 17.13 -7.21 -19.16
N TYR A 6 16.32 -8.28 -19.13
CA TYR A 6 15.06 -8.31 -18.38
C TYR A 6 15.28 -8.41 -16.86
N ARG A 7 16.22 -9.25 -16.42
CA ARG A 7 16.68 -9.22 -15.01
C ARG A 7 17.18 -7.85 -14.59
N LEU A 8 17.84 -7.12 -15.49
CA LEU A 8 18.31 -5.77 -15.20
C LEU A 8 17.13 -4.80 -15.01
N ILE A 9 16.09 -4.85 -15.85
CA ILE A 9 14.94 -3.94 -15.81
C ILE A 9 14.10 -4.12 -14.53
N ILE A 10 13.83 -5.36 -14.10
CA ILE A 10 13.05 -5.62 -12.87
C ILE A 10 13.85 -5.24 -11.62
N ILE A 11 15.16 -5.50 -11.64
CA ILE A 11 16.07 -5.02 -10.58
C ILE A 11 16.09 -3.49 -10.57
N THR A 12 16.00 -2.84 -11.74
CA THR A 12 15.95 -1.36 -11.88
C THR A 12 14.63 -0.77 -11.39
N GLY A 13 13.48 -1.37 -11.68
CA GLY A 13 12.19 -0.90 -11.17
C GLY A 13 12.09 -1.01 -9.64
N LEU A 14 12.67 -2.08 -9.07
CA LEU A 14 12.71 -2.28 -7.64
C LEU A 14 13.77 -1.39 -6.95
N LEU A 15 14.92 -1.20 -7.59
CA LEU A 15 15.94 -0.18 -7.25
C LEU A 15 15.33 1.21 -7.08
N VAL A 16 14.48 1.58 -8.03
CA VAL A 16 13.88 2.91 -8.11
C VAL A 16 12.75 3.08 -7.07
N PHE A 17 11.99 2.02 -6.78
CA PHE A 17 11.08 1.97 -5.62
C PHE A 17 11.82 2.16 -4.29
N CYS A 18 12.98 1.52 -4.10
CA CYS A 18 13.79 1.65 -2.88
C CYS A 18 14.38 3.06 -2.72
N ALA A 19 14.88 3.65 -3.80
CA ALA A 19 15.47 4.99 -3.80
C ALA A 19 14.46 6.08 -3.42
N PHE A 20 13.19 5.90 -3.79
CA PHE A 20 12.12 6.85 -3.58
C PHE A 20 11.71 7.00 -2.09
N LEU A 21 11.79 5.93 -1.30
CA LEU A 21 11.56 5.93 0.14
C LEU A 21 12.55 6.81 0.94
N ILE A 22 13.74 7.04 0.39
CA ILE A 22 14.84 7.74 1.06
C ILE A 22 14.69 9.28 0.95
N LEU A 23 13.97 9.78 -0.07
CA LEU A 23 14.01 11.19 -0.48
C LEU A 23 12.98 12.12 0.20
N ASN A 24 11.96 11.61 0.90
CA ASN A 24 10.81 12.42 1.36
C ASN A 24 10.78 12.81 2.85
N PHE A 25 11.87 12.62 3.59
CA PHE A 25 11.93 12.98 5.01
C PHE A 25 12.97 14.06 5.29
N SER A 26 12.69 15.30 4.89
CA SER A 26 13.27 16.48 5.55
C SER A 26 12.47 17.75 5.27
N THR A 27 11.43 18.02 6.07
CA THR A 27 11.09 19.37 6.57
C THR A 27 9.99 19.26 7.64
N ALA A 28 10.37 19.18 8.92
CA ALA A 28 9.62 19.78 10.04
C ALA A 28 10.34 19.51 11.37
N LEU A 29 11.08 20.51 11.86
CA LEU A 29 11.51 20.60 13.26
C LEU A 29 11.26 22.02 13.75
N ALA A 30 10.21 22.20 14.56
CA ALA A 30 10.10 23.27 15.57
C ALA A 30 9.07 22.86 16.65
N PRO A 31 9.23 23.31 17.92
CA PRO A 31 8.72 22.60 19.09
C PRO A 31 7.33 23.03 19.58
N VAL A 32 6.83 22.17 20.47
CA VAL A 32 5.53 22.10 21.17
C VAL A 32 5.17 23.33 22.00
N LEU A 33 3.89 23.71 21.98
CA LEU A 33 3.15 24.21 23.16
C LEU A 33 1.69 23.73 23.10
N SER A 34 1.30 22.90 24.07
CA SER A 34 -0.09 22.51 24.32
C SER A 34 -0.86 23.62 25.04
N PRO A 35 -2.19 23.58 24.99
CA PRO A 35 -2.92 23.50 26.26
C PRO A 35 -3.90 22.33 26.30
N LEU A 36 -3.95 21.72 27.49
CA LEU A 36 -4.98 20.78 27.92
C LEU A 36 -6.39 21.30 27.62
N SER A 37 -7.25 20.46 27.05
CA SER A 37 -8.45 19.92 27.73
C SER A 37 -9.54 19.53 26.73
N SER A 38 -9.86 18.24 26.69
CA SER A 38 -11.24 17.75 26.87
C SER A 38 -11.20 16.22 26.90
N ASN A 39 -11.30 15.67 28.11
CA ASN A 39 -11.55 14.26 28.36
C ASN A 39 -12.90 13.87 27.74
N LEU A 40 -12.88 12.98 26.76
CA LEU A 40 -13.99 12.08 26.47
C LEU A 40 -13.39 10.67 26.38
N PRO A 41 -13.95 9.67 27.08
CA PRO A 41 -13.47 8.30 26.97
C PRO A 41 -13.71 7.82 25.54
N SER A 42 -12.62 7.58 24.79
CA SER A 42 -12.59 7.12 23.40
C SER A 42 -13.06 5.66 23.26
N GLY A 43 -14.23 5.32 23.82
CA GLY A 43 -14.73 3.96 23.98
C GLY A 43 -16.14 3.73 23.42
N LEU A 44 -16.65 4.55 22.50
CA LEU A 44 -18.03 4.38 22.01
C LEU A 44 -18.26 4.48 20.49
N LEU A 45 -17.21 4.43 19.66
CA LEU A 45 -17.35 4.21 18.22
C LEU A 45 -16.19 3.36 17.70
N ASN A 46 -16.16 2.08 18.09
CA ASN A 46 -15.41 1.04 17.37
C ASN A 46 -16.10 0.78 16.03
N LEU A 47 -15.94 1.69 15.07
CA LEU A 47 -16.03 1.31 13.66
C LEU A 47 -14.69 0.63 13.32
N SER A 48 -14.49 -0.60 13.83
CA SER A 48 -13.34 -1.39 13.37
C SER A 48 -13.47 -1.53 11.86
N GLU A 49 -12.41 -1.26 11.10
CA GLU A 49 -12.30 -1.78 9.74
C GLU A 49 -12.67 -3.26 9.83
N ALA A 50 -13.78 -3.65 9.19
CA ALA A 50 -14.11 -5.05 9.10
C ALA A 50 -12.97 -5.71 8.34
N CYS A 51 -12.36 -6.74 8.94
CA CYS A 51 -11.38 -7.56 8.26
C CYS A 51 -11.99 -8.02 6.92
N HIS A 52 -11.19 -8.02 5.85
CA HIS A 52 -11.64 -8.54 4.57
C HIS A 52 -11.97 -10.04 4.71
N ILE A 53 -12.90 -10.52 3.88
CA ILE A 53 -13.27 -11.92 3.79
C ILE A 53 -13.01 -12.38 2.35
N ASP A 54 -12.24 -13.45 2.20
CA ASP A 54 -11.91 -13.99 0.87
C ASP A 54 -13.17 -14.35 0.09
N GLY A 55 -13.23 -13.92 -1.18
CA GLY A 55 -14.40 -14.09 -2.04
C GLY A 55 -15.53 -13.07 -1.82
N GLU A 56 -15.52 -12.29 -0.74
CA GLU A 56 -16.52 -11.23 -0.51
C GLU A 56 -16.14 -9.92 -1.20
N VAL A 57 -16.38 -9.87 -2.51
CA VAL A 57 -15.95 -8.74 -3.34
C VAL A 57 -16.95 -7.59 -3.32
N TYR A 58 -16.47 -6.39 -3.01
CA TYR A 58 -17.12 -5.12 -3.29
C TYR A 58 -16.74 -4.62 -4.69
N GLU A 59 -17.72 -4.30 -5.52
CA GLU A 59 -17.52 -3.68 -6.83
C GLU A 59 -17.82 -2.17 -6.74
N VAL A 60 -16.87 -1.35 -7.18
CA VAL A 60 -17.06 0.10 -7.33
C VAL A 60 -17.19 0.42 -8.80
N LYS A 61 -18.28 1.07 -9.19
CA LYS A 61 -18.57 1.50 -10.57
C LYS A 61 -18.72 3.02 -10.64
N ASP A 62 -18.50 3.60 -11.82
CA ASP A 62 -18.84 5.00 -12.07
C ASP A 62 -20.34 5.17 -12.34
N ALA A 63 -20.78 6.42 -12.58
CA ALA A 63 -22.18 6.74 -12.83
C ALA A 63 -22.71 6.11 -14.13
N GLU A 64 -21.83 5.84 -15.09
CA GLU A 64 -22.10 5.21 -16.37
C GLU A 64 -22.14 3.67 -16.27
N GLY A 65 -21.77 3.11 -15.12
CA GLY A 65 -21.77 1.67 -14.84
C GLY A 65 -20.47 0.96 -15.23
N ASN A 66 -19.42 1.69 -15.62
CA ASN A 66 -18.11 1.11 -15.86
C ASN A 66 -17.47 0.72 -14.52
N LEU A 67 -16.78 -0.42 -14.51
CA LEU A 67 -16.03 -0.86 -13.34
C LEU A 67 -14.83 0.05 -13.09
N VAL A 68 -14.78 0.64 -11.89
CA VAL A 68 -13.63 1.41 -11.41
C VAL A 68 -12.67 0.46 -10.68
N THR A 69 -13.16 -0.28 -9.69
CA THR A 69 -12.33 -1.23 -8.92
C THR A 69 -13.17 -2.33 -8.25
N LYS A 70 -12.48 -3.37 -7.76
CA LYS A 70 -12.99 -4.48 -6.95
C LYS A 70 -12.08 -4.67 -5.74
N MET A 71 -12.62 -5.02 -4.58
CA MET A 71 -11.81 -5.38 -3.41
C MET A 71 -12.59 -6.22 -2.42
N SER A 72 -11.92 -7.07 -1.63
CA SER A 72 -12.59 -7.85 -0.59
C SER A 72 -12.67 -7.13 0.76
N ARG A 73 -12.06 -5.95 0.84
CA ARG A 73 -12.26 -4.99 1.93
C ARG A 73 -13.61 -4.28 1.79
N ARG A 74 -14.21 -3.94 2.94
CA ARG A 74 -15.42 -3.13 2.97
C ARG A 74 -15.20 -1.75 2.35
N VAL A 75 -16.07 -1.38 1.42
CA VAL A 75 -16.16 -0.03 0.84
C VAL A 75 -17.25 0.77 1.55
N SER A 76 -16.97 2.03 1.84
CA SER A 76 -17.83 2.97 2.54
C SER A 76 -18.03 4.26 1.73
N VAL A 77 -19.12 4.97 2.02
CA VAL A 77 -19.34 6.30 1.43
C VAL A 77 -18.23 7.25 1.88
N GLY A 78 -17.69 7.99 0.92
CA GLY A 78 -16.60 8.92 1.11
C GLY A 78 -15.21 8.32 0.90
N ASP A 79 -15.08 7.00 0.69
CA ASP A 79 -13.82 6.38 0.27
C ASP A 79 -13.42 6.93 -1.10
N GLU A 80 -12.12 7.01 -1.34
CA GLU A 80 -11.57 7.61 -2.54
C GLU A 80 -10.68 6.59 -3.28
N ILE A 81 -10.62 6.71 -4.60
CA ILE A 81 -9.81 5.85 -5.46
C ILE A 81 -9.02 6.75 -6.41
N LEU A 82 -7.70 6.72 -6.29
CA LEU A 82 -6.80 7.32 -7.28
C LEU A 82 -6.18 6.21 -8.12
N THR A 83 -6.62 6.07 -9.35
CA THR A 83 -6.13 5.04 -10.27
C THR A 83 -4.71 5.37 -10.77
N GLY A 84 -3.97 4.36 -11.24
CA GLY A 84 -2.59 4.52 -11.73
C GLY A 84 -2.45 5.42 -12.97
N ASN A 85 -3.54 5.75 -13.66
CA ASN A 85 -3.56 6.73 -14.75
C ASN A 85 -3.98 8.15 -14.31
N GLY A 86 -4.07 8.38 -12.99
CA GLY A 86 -4.35 9.69 -12.40
C GLY A 86 -5.82 10.05 -12.31
N LYS A 87 -6.76 9.18 -12.69
CA LYS A 87 -8.20 9.44 -12.46
C LYS A 87 -8.55 9.27 -10.99
N HIS A 88 -9.19 10.28 -10.43
CA HIS A 88 -9.66 10.31 -9.05
C HIS A 88 -11.17 10.12 -8.99
N TYR A 89 -11.62 9.18 -8.15
CA TYR A 89 -13.02 8.87 -7.89
C TYR A 89 -13.34 8.97 -6.40
N LYS A 90 -14.57 9.37 -6.07
CA LYS A 90 -15.08 9.38 -4.69
C LYS A 90 -16.36 8.58 -4.58
N VAL A 91 -16.39 7.58 -3.71
CA VAL A 91 -17.57 6.76 -3.45
C VAL A 91 -18.67 7.63 -2.84
N THR A 92 -19.81 7.75 -3.54
CA THR A 92 -20.95 8.55 -3.10
C THR A 92 -22.11 7.68 -2.61
N ARG A 93 -22.18 6.42 -3.05
CA ARG A 93 -23.26 5.49 -2.68
C ARG A 93 -22.70 4.09 -2.50
N VAL A 94 -23.19 3.38 -1.49
CA VAL A 94 -22.92 1.95 -1.26
C VAL A 94 -24.25 1.24 -1.01
N ASN A 95 -24.51 0.17 -1.76
CA ASN A 95 -25.67 -0.71 -1.61
C ASN A 95 -25.20 -2.18 -1.57
N GLY A 96 -25.10 -2.73 -0.36
CA GLY A 96 -24.48 -4.03 -0.15
C GLY A 96 -23.02 -4.04 -0.64
N LYS A 97 -22.70 -4.97 -1.55
CA LYS A 97 -21.38 -5.11 -2.17
C LYS A 97 -21.20 -4.30 -3.46
N ASN A 98 -22.16 -3.45 -3.82
CA ASN A 98 -22.05 -2.57 -4.98
C ASN A 98 -21.94 -1.12 -4.53
N ALA A 99 -20.94 -0.40 -5.05
CA ALA A 99 -20.71 1.00 -4.78
C ALA A 99 -20.70 1.82 -6.08
N ILE A 100 -21.13 3.07 -6.00
CA ILE A 100 -21.02 4.05 -7.07
C ILE A 100 -20.06 5.14 -6.62
N ALA A 101 -19.13 5.51 -7.50
CA ALA A 101 -18.17 6.56 -7.28
C ALA A 101 -18.25 7.63 -8.37
N ASP A 102 -18.20 8.89 -7.95
CA ASP A 102 -18.21 10.04 -8.84
C ASP A 102 -16.78 10.34 -9.30
N PHE A 103 -16.58 10.52 -10.60
CA PHE A 103 -15.30 11.00 -11.13
C PHE A 103 -15.05 12.45 -10.69
N LYS A 104 -13.92 12.70 -10.02
CA LYS A 104 -13.53 14.00 -9.48
C LYS A 104 -12.57 14.77 -10.39
N GLY A 105 -12.11 14.13 -11.47
CA GLY A 105 -11.12 14.69 -12.38
C GLY A 105 -9.79 13.94 -12.28
N LEU A 106 -8.77 14.53 -12.90
CA LEU A 106 -7.40 14.06 -12.76
C LEU A 106 -6.78 14.64 -11.48
N ASP A 107 -5.98 13.85 -10.78
CA ASP A 107 -5.24 14.30 -9.60
C ASP A 107 -4.00 15.09 -10.02
N ASN A 108 -4.04 16.40 -9.81
CA ASN A 108 -2.98 17.31 -10.25
C ASN A 108 -1.67 17.08 -9.50
N ASP A 109 -1.72 16.71 -8.22
CA ASP A 109 -0.53 16.46 -7.41
C ASP A 109 0.21 15.22 -7.89
N PHE A 110 -0.54 14.15 -8.17
CA PHE A 110 0.00 12.93 -8.75
C PHE A 110 0.59 13.18 -10.14
N ILE A 111 -0.10 13.94 -11.00
CA ILE A 111 0.45 14.32 -12.32
C ILE A 111 1.74 15.14 -12.16
N ALA A 112 1.78 16.07 -11.20
CA ALA A 112 3.00 16.83 -10.92
C ALA A 112 4.15 15.91 -10.51
N TRP A 113 3.91 14.89 -9.68
CA TRP A 113 4.92 13.89 -9.35
C TRP A 113 5.35 13.04 -10.55
N GLN A 114 4.44 12.62 -11.41
CA GLN A 114 4.79 11.91 -12.65
C GLN A 114 5.71 12.76 -13.53
N VAL A 115 5.35 14.03 -13.75
CA VAL A 115 6.18 14.98 -14.52
C VAL A 115 7.52 15.20 -13.86
N TYR A 116 7.57 15.32 -12.52
CA TYR A 116 8.81 15.47 -11.78
C TYR A 116 9.75 14.28 -12.00
N PHE A 117 9.26 13.04 -11.80
CA PHE A 117 10.10 11.85 -11.94
C PHE A 117 10.46 11.52 -13.40
N ALA A 118 9.62 11.85 -14.37
CA ALA A 118 9.96 11.70 -15.79
C ALA A 118 11.08 12.65 -16.24
N ASN A 119 11.23 13.82 -15.61
CA ASN A 119 12.20 14.85 -16.01
C ASN A 119 13.46 14.91 -15.14
N GLN A 120 13.52 14.16 -14.04
CA GLN A 120 14.66 14.13 -13.14
C GLN A 120 15.42 12.80 -13.27
N ALA A 121 16.71 12.86 -13.55
CA ALA A 121 17.60 11.73 -13.23
C ALA A 121 17.69 11.68 -11.70
N ILE A 122 17.02 10.71 -11.07
CA ILE A 122 16.95 10.57 -9.60
C ILE A 122 18.38 10.66 -9.03
N PRO A 123 18.77 11.76 -8.37
CA PRO A 123 20.11 11.89 -7.86
C PRO A 123 20.26 10.97 -6.65
N VAL A 124 21.14 9.98 -6.75
CA VAL A 124 21.54 9.15 -5.60
C VAL A 124 22.41 10.03 -4.70
N THR A 125 21.78 10.75 -3.78
CA THR A 125 22.52 11.55 -2.78
C THR A 125 22.92 10.63 -1.64
N ASN A 126 24.21 10.61 -1.32
CA ASN A 126 24.78 9.89 -0.21
C ASN A 126 24.61 10.74 1.06
N GLN A 127 23.38 10.89 1.56
CA GLN A 127 23.11 11.54 2.85
C GLN A 127 22.73 10.50 3.90
N GLU A 128 23.24 10.71 5.13
CA GLU A 128 22.99 9.94 6.34
C GLU A 128 21.54 10.07 6.85
N SER A 129 20.56 9.84 5.98
CA SER A 129 19.16 9.68 6.37
C SER A 129 18.96 8.29 6.99
N PRO A 130 17.99 8.10 7.90
CA PRO A 130 17.67 6.78 8.42
C PRO A 130 17.26 5.88 7.24
N ASN A 131 18.18 5.02 6.82
CA ASN A 131 18.01 4.15 5.67
C ASN A 131 17.26 2.87 6.05
N LYS A 132 16.33 2.97 7.02
CA LYS A 132 15.66 1.84 7.64
C LYS A 132 14.19 1.77 7.24
N ILE A 133 13.74 0.63 6.78
CA ILE A 133 12.32 0.33 6.54
C ILE A 133 11.87 -0.77 7.49
N ALA A 134 10.67 -0.65 8.03
CA ALA A 134 10.04 -1.70 8.81
C ALA A 134 8.91 -2.35 8.00
N ILE A 135 8.83 -3.68 8.02
CA ILE A 135 7.78 -4.47 7.38
C ILE A 135 7.09 -5.30 8.45
N TYR A 136 5.76 -5.32 8.45
CA TYR A 136 4.95 -6.22 9.26
C TYR A 136 3.71 -6.68 8.49
N HIS A 137 2.92 -7.55 9.11
CA HIS A 137 1.74 -8.14 8.49
C HIS A 137 0.61 -8.22 9.50
N THR A 138 -0.47 -7.46 9.33
CA THR A 138 -1.64 -7.58 10.22
C THR A 138 -2.35 -8.93 10.06
N HIS A 139 -2.34 -9.51 8.86
CA HIS A 139 -2.95 -10.81 8.58
C HIS A 139 -1.87 -11.82 8.19
N SER A 140 -1.15 -12.32 9.19
CA SER A 140 -0.05 -13.29 9.05
C SER A 140 -0.45 -14.63 8.44
N GLU A 141 -1.74 -14.92 8.38
CA GLU A 141 -2.31 -16.15 7.83
C GLU A 141 -2.66 -16.07 6.33
N GLU A 142 -2.53 -14.92 5.68
CA GLU A 142 -2.78 -14.76 4.24
C GLU A 142 -1.84 -15.62 3.38
N SER A 143 -2.42 -16.49 2.56
CA SER A 143 -1.72 -17.42 1.64
C SER A 143 -2.35 -17.42 0.26
N TYR A 144 -1.67 -17.99 -0.73
CA TYR A 144 -2.07 -17.88 -2.14
C TYR A 144 -2.44 -19.22 -2.76
N ILE A 145 -3.51 -19.24 -3.56
CA ILE A 145 -3.79 -20.34 -4.49
C ILE A 145 -3.22 -19.97 -5.88
N PRO A 146 -2.49 -20.87 -6.57
CA PRO A 146 -2.21 -22.27 -6.19
C PRO A 146 -0.94 -22.49 -5.37
N SER A 147 -0.07 -21.48 -5.18
CA SER A 147 1.30 -21.69 -4.68
C SER A 147 1.43 -22.26 -3.26
N ASP A 148 0.52 -21.89 -2.36
CA ASP A 148 0.46 -22.40 -0.99
C ASP A 148 -0.66 -23.45 -0.82
N GLY A 149 -1.47 -23.69 -1.85
CA GLY A 149 -2.57 -24.67 -1.85
C GLY A 149 -3.83 -24.26 -1.09
N THR A 150 -3.82 -23.15 -0.35
CA THR A 150 -4.97 -22.60 0.39
C THR A 150 -4.84 -21.08 0.52
N GLU A 151 -5.96 -20.38 0.68
CA GLU A 151 -6.03 -18.94 0.95
C GLU A 151 -5.50 -18.58 2.36
N SER A 152 -5.46 -19.55 3.28
CA SER A 152 -5.17 -19.28 4.69
C SER A 152 -4.31 -20.36 5.36
N ILE A 153 -3.14 -20.00 5.88
CA ILE A 153 -2.27 -20.86 6.71
C ILE A 153 -1.95 -20.11 8.01
N PRO A 154 -2.60 -20.44 9.14
CA PRO A 154 -2.36 -19.78 10.43
C PRO A 154 -0.87 -19.81 10.83
N GLY A 155 -0.30 -18.65 11.15
CA GLY A 155 1.08 -18.48 11.61
C GLY A 155 2.15 -18.56 10.53
N GLU A 156 1.81 -19.08 9.35
CA GLU A 156 2.77 -19.43 8.30
C GLU A 156 2.24 -19.03 6.90
N GLY A 157 1.52 -17.91 6.83
CA GLY A 157 0.94 -17.41 5.59
C GLY A 157 2.00 -17.17 4.51
N GLY A 158 1.64 -17.44 3.26
CA GLY A 158 2.47 -17.14 2.09
C GLY A 158 2.86 -15.65 2.01
N ILE A 159 2.08 -14.77 2.64
CA ILE A 159 2.37 -13.32 2.73
C ILE A 159 3.74 -13.02 3.36
N PHE A 160 4.23 -13.86 4.27
CA PHE A 160 5.57 -13.71 4.83
C PHE A 160 6.67 -13.93 3.79
N LYS A 161 6.45 -14.80 2.80
CA LYS A 161 7.38 -14.98 1.68
C LYS A 161 7.45 -13.72 0.82
N VAL A 162 6.32 -13.05 0.59
CA VAL A 162 6.27 -11.75 -0.11
C VAL A 162 7.03 -10.69 0.68
N GLY A 163 6.80 -10.60 1.99
CA GLY A 163 7.56 -9.70 2.88
C GLY A 163 9.06 -9.97 2.86
N ASN A 164 9.48 -11.24 2.89
CA ASN A 164 10.90 -11.63 2.80
C ASN A 164 11.53 -11.21 1.47
N VAL A 165 10.85 -11.45 0.34
CA VAL A 165 11.35 -11.02 -0.97
C VAL A 165 11.47 -9.50 -1.03
N LEU A 166 10.49 -8.76 -0.49
CA LEU A 166 10.57 -7.30 -0.43
C LEU A 166 11.77 -6.84 0.42
N ARG A 167 11.97 -7.44 1.61
CA ARG A 167 13.13 -7.20 2.49
C ARG A 167 14.44 -7.41 1.74
N GLU A 168 14.65 -8.59 1.17
CA GLU A 168 15.90 -8.96 0.48
C GLU A 168 16.22 -8.00 -0.67
N LYS A 169 15.18 -7.52 -1.36
CA LYS A 169 15.36 -6.61 -2.49
C LYS A 169 15.68 -5.19 -2.07
N LEU A 170 15.12 -4.71 -0.97
CA LEU A 170 15.49 -3.43 -0.34
C LEU A 170 16.92 -3.49 0.23
N GLU A 171 17.27 -4.58 0.92
CA GLU A 171 18.61 -4.81 1.47
C GLU A 171 19.67 -4.88 0.37
N ALA A 172 19.36 -5.49 -0.77
CA ALA A 172 20.24 -5.48 -1.94
C ALA A 172 20.52 -4.06 -2.49
N GLN A 173 19.71 -3.05 -2.12
CA GLN A 173 19.93 -1.64 -2.43
C GLN A 173 20.57 -0.84 -1.29
N GLY A 174 21.04 -1.52 -0.24
CA GLY A 174 21.68 -0.88 0.91
C GLY A 174 20.71 -0.27 1.92
N VAL A 175 19.42 -0.59 1.83
CA VAL A 175 18.40 -0.21 2.82
C VAL A 175 18.41 -1.22 3.96
N GLU A 176 18.53 -0.76 5.19
CA GLU A 176 18.34 -1.60 6.38
C GLU A 176 16.85 -1.96 6.49
N VAL A 177 16.52 -3.23 6.72
CA VAL A 177 15.11 -3.63 6.84
C VAL A 177 14.85 -4.46 8.08
N VAL A 178 13.90 -4.02 8.88
CA VAL A 178 13.37 -4.79 10.02
C VAL A 178 12.07 -5.45 9.58
N HIS A 179 12.08 -6.77 9.43
CA HIS A 179 10.89 -7.54 9.05
C HIS A 179 10.33 -8.30 10.26
N ALA A 180 9.22 -7.83 10.81
CA ALA A 180 8.52 -8.51 11.90
C ALA A 180 7.59 -9.59 11.36
N GLN A 181 7.86 -10.83 11.74
CA GLN A 181 7.04 -12.01 11.42
C GLN A 181 6.19 -12.47 12.60
N SER A 182 5.90 -11.56 13.54
CA SER A 182 4.98 -11.83 14.64
C SER A 182 3.59 -12.17 14.08
N ALA A 183 3.02 -13.26 14.59
CA ALA A 183 1.73 -13.76 14.16
C ALA A 183 0.59 -13.00 14.88
N HIS A 184 -0.47 -12.63 14.14
CA HIS A 184 -1.59 -11.81 14.64
C HIS A 184 -2.95 -12.51 14.48
N GLU A 185 -2.96 -13.83 14.47
CA GLU A 185 -4.16 -14.68 14.40
C GLU A 185 -5.04 -14.55 15.66
N PRO A 186 -6.32 -14.95 15.59
CA PRO A 186 -7.07 -15.34 14.37
C PRO A 186 -7.36 -14.13 13.48
N ARG A 187 -7.53 -14.29 12.17
CA ARG A 187 -8.01 -13.19 11.29
C ARG A 187 -9.41 -12.75 11.72
N ASP A 188 -9.47 -11.67 12.48
CA ASP A 188 -10.67 -11.05 13.01
C ASP A 188 -10.50 -9.52 13.08
N SER A 189 -11.55 -8.80 13.49
CA SER A 189 -11.45 -7.34 13.67
C SER A 189 -10.39 -6.94 14.72
N ASN A 190 -10.00 -7.86 15.59
CA ASN A 190 -9.01 -7.65 16.64
C ASN A 190 -7.57 -7.91 16.15
N SER A 191 -7.36 -8.45 14.94
CA SER A 191 -6.04 -8.56 14.30
C SER A 191 -5.34 -7.21 14.26
N TYR A 192 -6.06 -6.14 13.88
CA TYR A 192 -5.54 -4.78 13.86
C TYR A 192 -5.09 -4.28 15.24
N ASN A 193 -5.73 -4.72 16.33
CA ASN A 193 -5.30 -4.33 17.68
C ASN A 193 -4.05 -5.09 18.13
N ARG A 194 -3.90 -6.36 17.71
CA ARG A 194 -2.70 -7.16 17.98
C ARG A 194 -1.51 -6.63 17.19
N SER A 195 -1.69 -6.45 15.88
CA SER A 195 -0.64 -5.96 14.98
C SER A 195 -0.20 -4.53 15.30
N ARG A 196 -1.09 -3.68 15.83
CA ARG A 196 -0.74 -2.34 16.31
C ARG A 196 0.36 -2.34 17.37
N ARG A 197 0.47 -3.39 18.20
CA ARG A 197 1.54 -3.49 19.21
C ARG A 197 2.89 -3.66 18.51
N THR A 198 2.96 -4.61 17.57
CA THR A 198 4.12 -4.84 16.70
C THR A 198 4.49 -3.58 15.92
N ALA A 199 3.52 -2.91 15.30
CA ALA A 199 3.73 -1.64 14.60
C ALA A 199 4.30 -0.55 15.53
N THR A 200 3.78 -0.43 16.75
CA THR A 200 4.26 0.55 17.73
C THR A 200 5.69 0.25 18.19
N GLU A 201 6.04 -1.02 18.32
CA GLU A 201 7.41 -1.44 18.64
C GLU A 201 8.37 -1.11 17.48
N LEU A 202 7.99 -1.44 16.25
CA LEU A 202 8.76 -1.11 15.05
C LEU A 202 8.97 0.40 14.86
N LEU A 203 7.98 1.23 15.20
CA LEU A 203 8.14 2.68 15.14
C LEU A 203 9.22 3.21 16.09
N ARG A 204 9.57 2.49 17.16
CA ARG A 204 10.69 2.87 18.06
C ARG A 204 12.06 2.69 17.40
N GLU A 205 12.15 1.88 16.36
CA GLU A 205 13.35 1.73 15.53
C GLU A 205 13.58 2.94 14.60
N ASN A 206 12.66 3.92 14.64
CA ASN A 206 12.66 5.14 13.82
C ASN A 206 12.85 4.86 12.30
N PRO A 207 12.06 3.94 11.71
CA PRO A 207 12.15 3.67 10.29
C PRO A 207 11.64 4.87 9.48
N ALA A 208 12.19 5.05 8.27
CA ALA A 208 11.69 6.01 7.29
C ALA A 208 10.26 5.65 6.82
N ALA A 209 9.93 4.36 6.76
CA ALA A 209 8.59 3.88 6.49
C ALA A 209 8.28 2.58 7.23
N LEU A 210 7.02 2.42 7.63
CA LEU A 210 6.45 1.18 8.14
C LEU A 210 5.42 0.68 7.14
N ILE A 211 5.60 -0.54 6.62
CA ILE A 211 4.78 -1.12 5.58
C ILE A 211 4.03 -2.33 6.14
N ASP A 212 2.70 -2.30 6.07
CA ASP A 212 1.83 -3.45 6.33
C ASP A 212 1.55 -4.15 5.00
N VAL A 213 2.04 -5.38 4.83
CA VAL A 213 1.95 -6.10 3.54
C VAL A 213 0.83 -7.12 3.60
N HIS A 214 -0.09 -7.01 2.65
CA HIS A 214 -1.30 -7.82 2.51
C HIS A 214 -1.49 -8.35 1.08
N ARG A 215 -2.30 -9.41 0.94
CA ARG A 215 -3.02 -9.73 -0.31
C ARG A 215 -4.46 -9.23 -0.23
N ASP A 216 -5.08 -9.00 -1.38
CA ASP A 216 -6.52 -8.81 -1.46
C ASP A 216 -7.21 -10.17 -1.66
N GLY A 217 -8.43 -10.32 -1.13
CA GLY A 217 -9.20 -11.56 -1.20
C GLY A 217 -10.09 -11.66 -2.44
N VAL A 218 -9.79 -10.93 -3.51
CA VAL A 218 -10.56 -10.96 -4.77
C VAL A 218 -10.18 -12.23 -5.53
N PRO A 219 -11.11 -13.14 -5.85
CA PRO A 219 -10.79 -14.44 -6.45
C PRO A 219 -10.57 -14.38 -7.97
N ASP A 220 -10.92 -13.27 -8.61
CA ASP A 220 -10.86 -13.06 -10.05
C ASP A 220 -9.44 -12.63 -10.47
N PRO A 221 -8.60 -13.53 -11.04
CA PRO A 221 -7.23 -13.19 -11.39
C PRO A 221 -7.14 -12.17 -12.52
N ASP A 222 -8.12 -12.09 -13.41
CA ASP A 222 -8.12 -11.13 -14.52
C ASP A 222 -8.24 -9.68 -14.01
N PHE A 223 -8.70 -9.50 -12.78
CA PHE A 223 -8.80 -8.18 -12.15
C PHE A 223 -7.45 -7.62 -11.68
N TYR A 224 -6.52 -8.47 -11.25
CA TYR A 224 -5.24 -8.06 -10.66
C TYR A 224 -4.01 -8.59 -11.38
N SER A 225 -4.14 -9.56 -12.28
CA SER A 225 -3.04 -10.10 -13.06
C SER A 225 -2.83 -9.25 -14.31
N LYS A 226 -1.57 -8.99 -14.66
CA LYS A 226 -1.22 -8.22 -15.85
C LYS A 226 0.05 -8.77 -16.46
N GLU A 227 0.18 -8.70 -17.77
CA GLU A 227 1.46 -8.90 -18.45
C GLU A 227 2.13 -7.54 -18.64
N ILE A 228 3.34 -7.37 -18.11
CA ILE A 228 4.17 -6.17 -18.30
C ILE A 228 5.54 -6.64 -18.80
N ASP A 229 5.98 -6.11 -19.95
CA ASP A 229 7.25 -6.46 -20.59
C ASP A 229 7.47 -7.97 -20.83
N GLY A 230 6.39 -8.73 -21.03
CA GLY A 230 6.43 -10.18 -21.25
C GLY A 230 6.53 -11.00 -19.96
N GLU A 231 6.40 -10.37 -18.79
CA GLU A 231 6.32 -11.04 -17.50
C GLU A 231 4.93 -10.88 -16.88
N GLY A 232 4.38 -11.99 -16.38
CA GLY A 232 3.14 -11.97 -15.61
C GLY A 232 3.39 -11.41 -14.22
N VAL A 233 2.64 -10.37 -13.85
CA VAL A 233 2.73 -9.70 -12.55
C VAL A 233 1.35 -9.61 -11.90
N THR A 234 1.33 -9.51 -10.57
CA THR A 234 0.16 -9.09 -9.80
C THR A 234 0.27 -7.59 -9.54
N GLN A 235 -0.77 -6.84 -9.88
CA GLN A 235 -0.83 -5.41 -9.66
C GLN A 235 -0.89 -5.08 -8.16
N ILE A 236 -0.31 -3.94 -7.79
CA ILE A 236 -0.23 -3.45 -6.41
C ILE A 236 -1.34 -2.42 -6.17
N ARG A 237 -2.01 -2.51 -5.02
CA ARG A 237 -2.83 -1.43 -4.47
C ARG A 237 -2.13 -0.86 -3.25
N LEU A 238 -2.04 0.46 -3.18
CA LEU A 238 -1.61 1.16 -1.96
C LEU A 238 -2.86 1.55 -1.16
N VAL A 239 -2.82 1.39 0.16
CA VAL A 239 -3.97 1.70 1.03
C VAL A 239 -3.55 2.77 2.04
N VAL A 240 -4.29 3.87 2.08
CA VAL A 240 -4.01 5.02 2.94
C VAL A 240 -5.22 5.28 3.84
N GLY A 241 -5.13 4.92 5.12
CA GLY A 241 -6.25 5.08 6.05
C GLY A 241 -6.65 6.55 6.28
N ARG A 242 -7.90 6.89 5.94
CA ARG A 242 -8.52 8.23 6.11
C ARG A 242 -8.59 8.76 7.54
N GLN A 243 -8.48 7.89 8.54
CA GLN A 243 -8.56 8.27 9.95
C GLN A 243 -7.19 8.62 10.56
N ASN A 244 -6.10 8.50 9.80
CA ASN A 244 -4.77 8.81 10.29
C ASN A 244 -4.56 10.35 10.35
N PRO A 245 -4.17 10.94 11.50
CA PRO A 245 -3.84 12.38 11.58
C PRO A 245 -2.72 12.82 10.65
N LYS A 246 -1.91 11.88 10.15
CA LYS A 246 -0.83 12.07 9.17
C LYS A 246 -1.22 11.56 7.77
N GLN A 247 -2.51 11.44 7.47
CA GLN A 247 -3.01 10.98 6.16
C GLN A 247 -2.35 11.72 5.00
N ALA A 248 -2.25 13.05 5.06
CA ALA A 248 -1.67 13.84 3.96
C ALA A 248 -0.23 13.42 3.62
N ALA A 249 0.61 13.15 4.63
CA ALA A 249 1.99 12.69 4.41
C ALA A 249 2.03 11.27 3.83
N ASN A 250 1.15 10.37 4.30
CA ASN A 250 1.05 9.02 3.76
C ASN A 250 0.49 8.99 2.33
N GLU A 251 -0.46 9.87 2.04
CA GLU A 251 -1.04 10.06 0.71
C GLU A 251 0.01 10.58 -0.27
N GLU A 252 0.73 11.63 0.11
CA GLU A 252 1.84 12.16 -0.68
C GLU A 252 2.84 11.05 -0.96
N PHE A 253 3.32 10.37 0.08
CA PHE A 253 4.25 9.26 -0.06
C PHE A 253 3.73 8.14 -0.98
N ALA A 254 2.44 7.79 -0.91
CA ALA A 254 1.82 6.80 -1.79
C ALA A 254 1.72 7.25 -3.26
N LYS A 255 1.33 8.51 -3.52
CA LYS A 255 1.29 9.10 -4.88
C LYS A 255 2.67 9.04 -5.54
N GLN A 256 3.67 9.22 -4.71
CA GLN A 256 5.05 9.44 -5.09
C GLN A 256 5.73 8.08 -5.33
N ILE A 257 5.41 7.03 -4.53
CA ILE A 257 5.65 5.62 -4.87
C ILE A 257 5.04 5.30 -6.23
N MET A 258 3.75 5.59 -6.39
CA MET A 258 3.01 5.23 -7.60
C MET A 258 3.59 5.92 -8.83
N ALA A 259 3.98 7.19 -8.73
CA ALA A 259 4.58 7.93 -9.83
C ALA A 259 5.93 7.33 -10.23
N VAL A 260 6.78 7.01 -9.26
CA VAL A 260 8.09 6.39 -9.49
C VAL A 260 7.96 4.99 -10.11
N VAL A 261 7.07 4.16 -9.57
CA VAL A 261 6.84 2.82 -10.13
C VAL A 261 6.25 2.90 -11.52
N ASN A 262 5.31 3.81 -11.77
CA ASN A 262 4.69 3.95 -13.09
C ASN A 262 5.66 4.49 -14.15
N GLU A 263 6.69 5.25 -13.79
CA GLU A 263 7.76 5.66 -14.72
C GLU A 263 8.58 4.45 -15.20
N ASN A 264 8.84 3.48 -14.31
CA ASN A 264 9.71 2.35 -14.61
C ASN A 264 8.95 1.11 -15.08
N THR A 265 7.71 0.95 -14.63
CA THR A 265 6.86 -0.23 -14.88
C THR A 265 5.39 0.20 -14.95
N PRO A 266 4.97 0.88 -16.04
CA PRO A 266 3.63 1.44 -16.18
C PRO A 266 2.50 0.45 -15.91
N GLY A 267 1.69 0.77 -14.90
CA GLY A 267 0.49 0.01 -14.54
C GLY A 267 0.76 -1.24 -13.69
N LEU A 268 1.93 -1.34 -13.07
CA LEU A 268 2.16 -2.25 -11.94
C LEU A 268 1.35 -1.79 -10.71
N VAL A 269 1.37 -0.50 -10.39
CA VAL A 269 0.47 0.05 -9.35
C VAL A 269 -0.89 0.31 -9.99
N LYS A 270 -1.91 -0.38 -9.49
CA LYS A 270 -3.29 -0.28 -9.96
C LYS A 270 -3.92 1.03 -9.52
N GLU A 271 -3.84 1.32 -8.23
CA GLU A 271 -4.51 2.44 -7.58
C GLU A 271 -4.00 2.67 -6.15
N ILE A 272 -4.34 3.84 -5.63
CA ILE A 272 -4.36 4.17 -4.20
C ILE A 272 -5.82 4.17 -3.75
N PHE A 273 -6.10 3.45 -2.68
CA PHE A 273 -7.40 3.40 -2.02
C PHE A 273 -7.32 4.10 -0.67
N TYR A 274 -8.32 4.92 -0.36
CA TYR A 274 -8.39 5.74 0.85
C TYR A 274 -9.55 5.32 1.75
#